data_AF-A0A1H3NZC8-F1
#
_entry.id   AF-A0A1H3NZC8-F1
#
_cell.length_a   1.000
_cell.length_b   1.000
_cell.length_c   1.000
_cell.angle_alpha   90.00
_cell.angle_beta   90.00
_cell.angle_gamma   90.00
#
_symmetry.space_group_name_H-M   'P 1'
#
loop_
_entity.id
_entity.type
_entity.pdbx_description
1 polymer ?
#
loop_
_entity_poly.entity_id
_entity_poly.type
_entity_poly.pdbx_seq_one_letter_code
_entity_poly.pdbx_strand_id
1 'polypeptide(L)'
;MEKNVYPWIGSRPISDLEAPDFLAVARRIEERGAIESAHRILQNCGQVMRYAIATSRAHRNPVADLKGALPPPPERHYPAVTEPKELGGLVRTIEALRGTHTVRAARRISPYVFLRPGELRHAE
;
A
#
# COMPACT_ATOMS: atom_id res chain seq x y z
N MET A 1 -7.54 4.87 -4.90
CA MET A 1 -7.98 5.39 -6.21
C MET A 1 -8.79 6.68 -6.04
N GLU A 2 -9.84 6.67 -5.23
CA GLU A 2 -10.76 7.81 -5.02
C GLU A 2 -10.10 9.16 -4.75
N LYS A 3 -9.11 9.22 -3.86
CA LYS A 3 -8.46 10.50 -3.51
C LYS A 3 -7.34 10.93 -4.46
N ASN A 4 -6.82 10.00 -5.24
CA ASN A 4 -5.54 10.16 -5.92
C ASN A 4 -5.62 10.06 -7.44
N VAL A 5 -6.59 9.33 -8.00
CA VAL A 5 -6.67 9.02 -9.44
C VAL A 5 -7.97 9.57 -10.02
N TYR A 6 -9.12 9.24 -9.42
CA TYR A 6 -10.43 9.63 -9.94
C TYR A 6 -10.63 11.15 -10.11
N PRO A 7 -10.14 12.02 -9.20
CA PRO A 7 -10.34 13.46 -9.33
C PRO A 7 -9.62 14.09 -10.53
N TRP A 8 -8.66 13.37 -11.13
CA TRP A 8 -7.78 13.92 -12.16
C TRP A 8 -7.98 13.29 -13.52
N ILE A 9 -8.16 11.97 -13.56
CA ILE A 9 -8.30 11.22 -14.82
C ILE A 9 -9.52 10.30 -14.83
N GLY A 10 -10.30 10.25 -13.75
CA GLY A 10 -11.41 9.29 -13.60
C GLY A 10 -12.62 9.54 -14.50
N SER A 11 -12.82 10.78 -14.94
CA SER A 11 -13.92 11.16 -15.83
C SER A 11 -13.55 11.08 -17.32
N ARG A 12 -12.28 10.84 -17.65
CA ARG A 12 -11.80 10.80 -19.04
C ARG A 12 -11.98 9.41 -19.66
N PRO A 13 -12.29 9.31 -20.95
CA PRO A 13 -12.30 8.03 -21.66
C PRO A 13 -10.94 7.35 -21.57
N ILE A 14 -10.93 6.05 -21.30
CA ILE A 14 -9.69 5.27 -21.14
C ILE A 14 -8.85 5.17 -22.42
N SER A 15 -9.49 5.32 -23.57
CA SER A 15 -8.86 5.39 -24.90
C SER A 15 -7.97 6.63 -25.07
N ASP A 16 -8.27 7.70 -24.33
CA ASP A 16 -7.68 9.02 -24.51
C ASP A 16 -6.63 9.33 -23.44
N LEU A 17 -6.31 8.35 -22.59
CA LEU A 17 -5.33 8.50 -21.52
C LEU A 17 -3.94 8.12 -22.03
N GLU A 18 -2.99 9.03 -21.86
CA GLU A 18 -1.60 8.86 -22.29
C GLU A 18 -0.64 8.77 -21.11
N ALA A 19 0.62 8.41 -21.39
CA ALA A 19 1.65 8.27 -20.35
C ALA A 19 1.83 9.52 -19.46
N PRO A 20 1.79 10.77 -20.00
CA PRO A 20 1.87 11.98 -19.17
C PRO A 20 0.73 12.11 -18.14
N ASP A 21 -0.47 11.61 -18.46
CA ASP A 21 -1.63 11.71 -17.57
C ASP A 21 -1.42 10.87 -16.30
N PHE A 22 -0.94 9.64 -16.47
CA PHE A 22 -0.64 8.74 -15.35
C PHE A 22 0.58 9.23 -14.55
N LEU A 23 1.60 9.77 -15.24
CA LEU A 23 2.79 10.31 -14.59
C LEU A 23 2.46 11.55 -13.74
N ALA A 24 1.62 12.46 -14.23
CA ALA A 24 1.19 13.63 -13.49
C ALA A 24 0.45 13.25 -12.19
N VAL A 25 -0.40 12.22 -12.25
CA VAL A 25 -1.07 11.66 -11.06
C VAL A 25 -0.06 11.07 -10.08
N ALA A 26 0.91 10.29 -10.58
CA ALA A 26 1.93 9.68 -9.73
C ALA A 26 2.83 10.72 -9.04
N ARG A 27 3.29 11.74 -9.78
CA ARG A 27 4.11 12.84 -9.25
C ARG A 27 3.42 13.62 -8.14
N ARG A 28 2.11 13.87 -8.26
CA ARG A 28 1.34 14.52 -7.17
C ARG A 28 1.31 13.73 -5.86
N ILE A 29 1.40 12.40 -5.94
CA ILE A 29 1.46 11.53 -4.76
C ILE A 29 2.87 11.51 -4.19
N GLU A 30 3.86 11.48 -5.08
CA GLU A 30 5.28 11.59 -4.76
C GLU A 30 5.61 12.90 -4.05
N GLU A 31 5.12 14.04 -4.54
CA GLU A 31 5.29 15.38 -3.95
C GLU A 31 4.75 15.48 -2.51
N ARG A 32 3.82 14.60 -2.13
CA ARG A 32 3.31 14.47 -0.74
C ARG A 32 4.20 13.60 0.14
N GLY A 33 5.31 13.08 -0.39
CA GLY A 33 6.23 12.15 0.28
C GLY A 33 5.79 10.67 0.23
N ALA A 34 4.70 10.34 -0.47
CA ALA A 34 4.12 9.00 -0.47
C ALA A 34 4.62 8.15 -1.67
N ILE A 35 5.94 8.00 -1.81
CA ILE A 35 6.60 7.38 -2.98
C ILE A 35 6.10 5.94 -3.22
N GLU A 36 6.05 5.11 -2.18
CA GLU A 36 5.47 3.75 -2.25
C GLU A 36 4.03 3.73 -2.78
N SER A 37 3.23 4.72 -2.37
CA SER A 37 1.85 4.85 -2.84
C SER A 37 1.79 5.28 -4.30
N ALA A 38 2.72 6.11 -4.77
CA ALA A 38 2.81 6.52 -6.17
C ALA A 38 3.12 5.31 -7.08
N HIS A 39 4.11 4.48 -6.71
CA HIS A 39 4.43 3.23 -7.42
C HIS A 39 3.23 2.27 -7.45
N ARG A 40 2.57 2.06 -6.30
CA ARG A 40 1.40 1.18 -6.21
C ARG A 40 0.23 1.68 -7.06
N ILE A 41 0.03 3.00 -7.13
CA ILE A 41 -1.01 3.60 -7.97
C ILE A 41 -0.71 3.38 -9.46
N LEU A 42 0.54 3.58 -9.91
CA LEU A 42 0.92 3.25 -11.29
C LEU A 42 0.72 1.76 -11.58
N GLN A 43 1.11 0.86 -10.68
CA GLN A 43 0.89 -0.58 -10.86
C GLN A 43 -0.60 -0.90 -11.06
N ASN A 44 -1.48 -0.32 -10.24
CA ASN A 44 -2.91 -0.52 -10.33
C ASN A 44 -3.49 0.10 -11.61
N CYS A 45 -3.06 1.31 -12.01
CA CYS A 45 -3.45 1.90 -13.29
C CYS A 45 -3.03 1.01 -14.47
N GLY A 46 -1.84 0.41 -14.42
CA GLY A 46 -1.39 -0.55 -15.41
C GLY A 46 -2.19 -1.85 -15.43
N GLN A 47 -2.73 -2.30 -14.30
CA GLN A 47 -3.69 -3.42 -14.26
C GLN A 47 -5.02 -3.03 -14.94
N VAL A 48 -5.54 -1.83 -14.65
CA VAL A 48 -6.77 -1.30 -15.27
C VAL A 48 -6.61 -1.18 -16.78
N MET A 49 -5.50 -0.61 -17.27
CA MET A 49 -5.23 -0.51 -18.71
C MET A 49 -5.11 -1.88 -19.38
N ARG A 50 -4.49 -2.88 -18.72
CA ARG A 50 -4.46 -4.25 -19.24
C ARG A 50 -5.86 -4.85 -19.39
N TYR A 51 -6.73 -4.64 -18.40
CA TYR A 51 -8.13 -5.07 -18.50
C TYR A 51 -8.88 -4.33 -19.63
N ALA A 52 -8.63 -3.04 -19.81
CA ALA A 52 -9.20 -2.25 -20.89
C ALA A 52 -8.80 -2.80 -22.27
N ILE A 53 -7.54 -3.21 -22.45
CA ILE A 53 -7.07 -3.85 -23.69
C ILE A 53 -7.76 -5.19 -23.92
N ALA A 54 -7.81 -6.04 -22.89
CA ALA A 54 -8.46 -7.36 -22.98
C ALA A 54 -9.95 -7.28 -23.34
N THR A 55 -10.58 -6.13 -23.09
CA THR A 55 -11.99 -5.87 -23.39
C THR A 55 -12.19 -4.88 -24.54
N SER A 56 -11.15 -4.63 -25.34
CA SER A 56 -11.20 -3.76 -26.53
C SER A 56 -11.62 -2.31 -26.26
N ARG A 57 -11.40 -1.80 -25.04
CA ARG A 57 -11.64 -0.40 -24.65
C ARG A 57 -10.42 0.50 -24.82
N ALA A 58 -9.23 -0.10 -24.95
CA ALA A 58 -7.98 0.60 -25.23
C ALA A 58 -7.11 -0.28 -26.14
N HIS A 59 -6.23 0.33 -26.92
CA HIS A 59 -5.33 -0.40 -27.83
C HIS A 59 -3.95 -0.67 -27.23
N ARG A 60 -3.51 0.14 -26.26
CA ARG A 60 -2.17 0.08 -25.67
C ARG A 60 -2.20 0.47 -24.19
N ASN A 61 -1.24 -0.04 -23.43
CA ASN A 61 -1.03 0.33 -22.03
C ASN A 61 0.15 1.32 -21.93
N PRO A 62 -0.10 2.63 -21.82
CA PRO A 62 0.96 3.64 -21.71
C PRO A 62 1.67 3.62 -20.35
N VAL A 63 1.07 3.00 -19.33
CA VAL A 63 1.68 2.89 -17.98
C VAL A 63 2.92 2.01 -18.00
N ALA A 64 3.02 1.07 -18.95
CA ALA A 64 4.19 0.20 -19.08
C ALA A 64 5.48 0.98 -19.36
N ASP A 65 5.38 2.12 -20.06
CA ASP A 65 6.52 2.97 -20.40
C ASP A 65 7.01 3.82 -19.22
N LEU A 66 6.22 3.90 -18.15
CA LEU A 66 6.54 4.69 -16.96
C LEU A 66 7.42 3.93 -15.96
N LYS A 67 7.90 2.73 -16.31
CA LYS A 67 8.80 1.96 -15.46
C LYS A 67 10.11 2.73 -15.27
N GLY A 68 10.44 3.07 -14.03
CA GLY A 68 11.61 3.89 -13.69
C GLY A 68 11.41 5.40 -13.79
N ALA A 69 10.20 5.87 -14.12
CA ALA A 69 9.88 7.29 -14.19
C ALA A 69 9.74 7.96 -12.80
N LEU A 70 9.58 7.15 -11.75
CA LEU A 70 9.55 7.60 -10.35
C LEU A 70 10.86 7.20 -9.66
N PRO A 71 11.35 8.01 -8.70
CA PRO A 71 12.47 7.60 -7.87
C PRO A 71 12.14 6.33 -7.09
N PRO A 72 13.14 5.49 -6.79
CA PRO A 72 12.93 4.32 -5.96
C PRO A 72 12.45 4.77 -4.56
N PRO A 73 11.53 4.03 -3.92
CA PRO A 73 11.17 4.31 -2.54
C PRO A 73 12.39 4.13 -1.63
N PRO A 74 12.50 4.92 -0.55
CA PRO A 74 13.59 4.78 0.40
C PRO A 74 13.53 3.40 1.06
N GLU A 75 14.66 2.71 1.05
CA GLU A 75 14.77 1.40 1.69
C GLU A 75 14.75 1.58 3.22
N ARG A 76 13.82 0.87 3.88
CA ARG A 76 13.76 0.78 5.34
C ARG A 76 13.56 -0.66 5.75
N HIS A 77 14.57 -1.21 6.43
CA HIS A 77 14.46 -2.52 7.05
C HIS A 77 13.70 -2.41 8.38
N TYR A 78 12.84 -3.39 8.66
CA TYR A 78 12.14 -3.54 9.93
C TYR A 78 12.72 -4.77 10.66
N PRO A 79 13.84 -4.60 11.40
CA PRO A 79 14.50 -5.72 12.05
C PRO A 79 13.61 -6.32 13.15
N ALA A 80 13.71 -7.64 13.31
CA ALA A 80 13.08 -8.33 14.42
C ALA A 80 13.76 -7.95 15.74
N VAL A 81 12.99 -7.88 16.82
CA VAL A 81 13.53 -7.72 18.17
C VAL A 81 14.08 -9.07 18.62
N THR A 82 15.39 -9.23 18.63
CA THR A 82 16.08 -10.48 18.99
C THR A 82 16.67 -10.46 20.39
N GLU A 83 16.93 -9.27 20.95
CA GLU A 83 17.58 -9.15 22.24
C GLU A 83 16.61 -9.38 23.41
N PRO A 84 16.92 -10.28 24.37
CA PRO A 84 16.02 -10.61 25.48
C PRO A 84 15.56 -9.39 26.31
N LYS A 85 16.45 -8.41 26.49
CA LYS A 85 16.14 -7.18 27.24
C LYS A 85 15.10 -6.32 26.51
N GLU A 86 15.24 -6.20 25.20
CA GLU A 86 14.32 -5.43 24.35
C GLU A 86 12.98 -6.14 24.20
N LEU A 87 13.00 -7.47 24.02
CA LEU A 87 11.81 -8.31 24.00
C LEU A 87 11.02 -8.19 25.30
N GLY A 88 11.71 -8.24 26.45
CA GLY A 88 11.08 -8.03 27.75
C GLY A 88 10.43 -6.64 27.85
N GLY A 89 11.03 -5.61 27.27
CA GLY A 89 10.44 -4.27 27.17
C GLY A 89 9.18 -4.23 26.33
N LEU A 90 9.19 -4.89 25.17
CA LEU A 90 8.03 -5.02 24.29
C LEU A 90 6.87 -5.74 24.99
N VAL A 91 7.12 -6.86 25.64
CA VAL A 91 6.08 -7.64 26.35
C VAL A 91 5.47 -6.80 27.49
N ARG A 92 6.27 -6.09 28.29
CA ARG A 92 5.74 -5.19 29.33
C ARG A 92 4.90 -4.05 28.74
N THR A 93 5.26 -3.54 27.57
CA THR A 93 4.49 -2.50 26.87
C THR A 93 3.15 -3.03 26.38
N ILE A 94 3.12 -4.28 25.87
CA ILE A 94 1.89 -4.99 25.50
C ILE A 94 0.97 -5.16 26.72
N GLU A 95 1.54 -5.55 27.87
CA GLU A 95 0.79 -5.74 29.12
C GLU A 95 0.19 -4.44 29.68
N ALA A 96 0.91 -3.34 29.54
CA ALA A 96 0.47 -2.02 30.00
C ALA A 96 -0.56 -1.34 29.07
N LEU A 97 -0.85 -1.93 27.90
CA LEU A 97 -1.75 -1.35 26.91
C LEU A 97 -3.16 -1.14 27.49
N ARG A 98 -3.63 0.12 27.46
CA ARG A 98 -5.02 0.46 27.77
C ARG A 98 -5.88 0.27 26.52
N GLY A 99 -7.05 -0.32 26.69
CA GLY A 99 -7.98 -0.61 25.59
C GLY A 99 -9.09 -1.53 26.05
N THR A 100 -9.96 -1.91 25.11
CA THR A 100 -11.00 -2.90 25.36
C THR A 100 -10.41 -4.25 25.73
N HIS A 101 -11.20 -5.10 26.39
CA HIS A 101 -10.78 -6.44 26.77
C HIS A 101 -10.25 -7.25 25.55
N THR A 102 -10.96 -7.18 24.42
CA THR A 102 -10.60 -7.85 23.17
C THR A 102 -9.24 -7.42 22.63
N VAL A 103 -8.96 -6.11 22.59
CA VAL A 103 -7.67 -5.60 22.08
C VAL A 103 -6.52 -6.04 22.98
N ARG A 104 -6.72 -6.04 24.30
CA ARG A 104 -5.72 -6.49 25.27
C ARG A 104 -5.43 -7.98 25.13
N ALA A 105 -6.47 -8.81 25.06
CA ALA A 105 -6.32 -10.26 24.87
C ALA A 105 -5.59 -10.58 23.55
N ALA A 106 -6.02 -9.97 22.45
CA ALA A 106 -5.37 -10.14 21.14
C ALA A 106 -3.89 -9.72 21.18
N ARG A 107 -3.56 -8.59 21.81
CA ARG A 107 -2.16 -8.15 21.86
C ARG A 107 -1.29 -9.07 22.71
N ARG A 108 -1.82 -9.59 23.82
CA ARG A 108 -1.12 -10.55 24.69
C ARG A 108 -0.83 -11.89 24.00
N ILE A 109 -1.79 -12.43 23.25
CA ILE A 109 -1.59 -13.72 22.58
C ILE A 109 -0.73 -13.60 21.30
N SER A 110 -0.66 -12.42 20.69
CA SER A 110 0.05 -12.21 19.41
C SER A 110 1.50 -12.72 19.35
N PRO A 111 2.34 -12.61 20.41
CA PRO A 111 3.71 -13.13 20.39
C PRO A 111 3.79 -14.66 20.49
N TYR A 112 2.70 -15.34 20.82
CA TYR A 112 2.65 -16.81 20.95
C TYR A 112 2.16 -17.49 19.68
N VAL A 113 1.26 -16.83 18.94
CA VAL A 113 0.60 -17.41 17.75
C VAL A 113 1.14 -16.87 16.43
N PHE A 114 1.82 -15.72 16.44
CA PHE A 114 2.42 -15.08 15.26
C PHE A 114 1.44 -14.86 14.08
N LEU A 115 0.15 -14.79 14.37
CA LEU A 115 -0.89 -14.51 13.39
C LEU A 115 -0.85 -13.04 12.96
N ARG A 116 -1.23 -12.78 11.71
CA ARG A 116 -1.44 -11.41 11.25
C ARG A 116 -2.58 -10.77 12.07
N PRO A 117 -2.53 -9.46 12.35
CA PRO A 117 -3.56 -8.80 13.16
C PRO A 117 -5.00 -8.96 12.64
N GLY A 118 -5.17 -9.11 11.32
CA GLY A 118 -6.47 -9.40 10.70
C GLY A 118 -7.00 -10.78 11.08
N GLU A 119 -6.20 -11.83 10.88
CA GLU A 119 -6.56 -13.21 11.26
C GLU A 119 -6.86 -13.31 12.76
N LEU A 120 -6.02 -12.69 13.60
CA LEU A 120 -6.21 -12.73 15.05
C LEU A 120 -7.49 -12.01 15.50
N ARG A 121 -7.94 -10.98 14.77
CA ARG A 121 -9.19 -10.28 15.06
C ARG A 121 -10.42 -11.15 14.79
N HIS A 122 -10.31 -12.08 13.84
CA HIS A 122 -11.38 -12.95 13.38
C HIS A 122 -11.22 -14.40 13.88
N ALA A 123 -10.37 -14.63 14.88
CA ALA A 123 -10.21 -15.93 15.50
C ALA A 123 -11.46 -16.27 16.34
N GLU A 124 -12.06 -17.43 16.05
CA GLU A 124 -13.19 -18.02 16.78
C GLU A 124 -12.73 -19.12 17.74
#